data_AF-A0AAJ2GX42-F1
#
_entry.id   AF-A0AAJ2GX42-F1
#
_cell.length_a   1.000
_cell.length_b   1.000
_cell.length_c   1.000
_cell.angle_alpha   90.00
_cell.angle_beta   90.00
_cell.angle_gamma   90.00
#
_symmetry.space_group_name_H-M   'P 1'
#
loop_
_entity.id
_entity.type
_entity.pdbx_description
1 polymer ?
#
loop_
_entity_poly.entity_id
_entity_poly.type
_entity_poly.pdbx_seq_one_letter_code
_entity_poly.pdbx_strand_id
1 'polypeptide(L)'
;MGALSGDVVVRLNSGGGIAMEGSAIHNALKRHDGRVVVKIDAIAASAASLIAMAGDEIEMPLGTLLMIHEPSGMTLGPADDHRRTAGVLDTMTGVFAQVYADRTGLSEKEIRQMMKDETWMAPQEALANGFATSVSEHAPTASMADATFDYRSYAKAPDRLKRLAGERKAMGLPMVAVAAAPHIFGFVEVRFRSEKRAEEVARHVVDQKVTALFNEAMKTRGDGMAPQLGMTEAVEADVLSKANEIGKDLK
;
A
#
# COMPACT_ATOMS: atom_id res chain seq x y z
N MET A 1 21.20 -10.82 9.72
CA MET A 1 19.80 -10.52 9.36
C MET A 1 19.21 -11.78 8.76
N GLY A 2 18.19 -12.37 9.39
CA GLY A 2 17.54 -13.56 8.85
C GLY A 2 16.63 -13.15 7.69
N ALA A 3 16.94 -13.60 6.47
CA ALA A 3 16.04 -13.44 5.35
C ALA A 3 14.77 -14.28 5.61
N LEU A 4 13.61 -13.72 5.31
CA LEU A 4 12.35 -14.46 5.31
C LEU A 4 12.43 -15.51 4.19
N SER A 5 12.27 -16.80 4.53
CA SER A 5 12.40 -17.91 3.57
C SER A 5 11.04 -18.46 3.14
N GLY A 6 10.91 -18.89 1.88
CA GLY A 6 9.73 -19.59 1.35
C GLY A 6 8.76 -18.70 0.58
N ASP A 7 7.75 -19.30 -0.06
CA ASP A 7 6.78 -18.56 -0.89
C ASP A 7 5.95 -17.56 -0.08
N VAL A 8 5.65 -16.43 -0.72
CA VAL A 8 4.86 -15.33 -0.17
C VAL A 8 3.64 -15.06 -1.05
N VAL A 9 2.49 -14.87 -0.40
CA VAL A 9 1.28 -14.33 -1.02
C VAL A 9 1.06 -12.90 -0.51
N VAL A 10 1.02 -11.94 -1.42
CA VAL A 10 0.74 -10.53 -1.14
C VAL A 10 -0.71 -10.25 -1.53
N ARG A 11 -1.56 -9.98 -0.55
CA ARG A 11 -2.92 -9.47 -0.81
C ARG A 11 -2.89 -7.96 -0.89
N LEU A 12 -3.39 -7.41 -2.00
CA LEU A 12 -3.28 -5.99 -2.32
C LEU A 12 -4.66 -5.36 -2.54
N ASN A 13 -4.96 -4.36 -1.70
CA ASN A 13 -6.14 -3.51 -1.81
C ASN A 13 -5.76 -2.08 -1.44
N SER A 14 -5.34 -1.29 -2.42
CA SER A 14 -4.83 0.07 -2.16
C SER A 14 -5.07 1.00 -3.35
N GLY A 15 -5.51 2.22 -3.02
CA GLY A 15 -5.61 3.32 -3.97
C GLY A 15 -4.27 3.93 -4.36
N GLY A 16 -3.18 3.62 -3.65
CA GLY A 16 -1.85 4.15 -3.89
C GLY A 16 -1.25 4.86 -2.68
N GLY A 17 -0.27 5.73 -2.92
CA GLY A 17 0.48 6.43 -1.87
C GLY A 17 1.77 7.05 -2.40
N ILE A 18 2.81 7.07 -1.56
CA ILE A 18 4.12 7.61 -1.92
C ILE A 18 4.81 6.65 -2.91
N ALA A 19 5.02 7.11 -4.15
CA ALA A 19 5.50 6.26 -5.24
C ALA A 19 6.87 5.62 -4.96
N MET A 20 7.77 6.35 -4.29
CA MET A 20 9.09 5.83 -3.90
C MET A 20 9.01 4.74 -2.83
N GLU A 21 8.05 4.82 -1.90
CA GLU A 21 7.82 3.74 -0.93
C GLU A 21 7.27 2.50 -1.63
N GLY A 22 6.36 2.68 -2.60
CA GLY A 22 5.91 1.60 -3.47
C GLY A 22 7.06 0.93 -4.21
N SER A 23 8.00 1.72 -4.74
CA SER A 23 9.23 1.21 -5.38
C SER A 23 10.14 0.45 -4.38
N ALA A 24 10.26 0.92 -3.15
CA ALA A 24 11.03 0.23 -2.11
C ALA A 24 10.43 -1.14 -1.78
N ILE A 25 9.10 -1.21 -1.64
CA ILE A 25 8.37 -2.47 -1.41
C ILE A 25 8.50 -3.39 -2.63
N HIS A 26 8.31 -2.88 -3.84
CA HIS A 26 8.53 -3.62 -5.09
C HIS A 26 9.92 -4.28 -5.10
N ASN A 27 10.96 -3.49 -4.79
CA ASN A 27 12.34 -3.98 -4.79
C ASN A 27 12.62 -4.98 -3.66
N ALA A 28 11.96 -4.83 -2.50
CA ALA A 28 12.05 -5.81 -1.43
C ALA A 28 11.44 -7.16 -1.85
N LEU A 29 10.28 -7.13 -2.51
CA LEU A 29 9.62 -8.32 -3.05
C LEU A 29 10.43 -8.96 -4.19
N LYS A 30 11.00 -8.17 -5.11
CA LYS A 30 11.84 -8.69 -6.20
C LYS A 30 13.15 -9.33 -5.73
N ARG A 31 13.66 -8.94 -4.56
CA ARG A 31 14.84 -9.57 -3.93
C ARG A 31 14.50 -10.80 -3.09
N HIS A 32 13.22 -11.13 -2.94
CA HIS A 32 12.79 -12.29 -2.19
C HIS A 32 13.17 -13.56 -2.95
N ASP A 33 13.84 -14.50 -2.27
CA ASP A 33 14.32 -15.74 -2.90
C ASP A 33 13.18 -16.75 -3.20
N GLY A 34 12.04 -16.60 -2.54
CA GLY A 34 10.86 -17.45 -2.75
C GLY A 34 9.92 -16.89 -3.82
N ARG A 35 8.93 -17.69 -4.23
CA ARG A 35 7.92 -17.23 -5.19
C ARG A 35 7.01 -16.18 -4.55
N VAL A 36 6.77 -15.08 -5.26
CA VAL A 36 5.85 -14.01 -4.87
C VAL A 36 4.57 -14.09 -5.69
N VAL A 37 3.44 -14.36 -5.04
CA VAL A 37 2.11 -14.33 -5.66
C VAL A 37 1.36 -13.10 -5.17
N VAL A 38 1.07 -12.16 -6.06
CA VAL A 38 0.24 -11.00 -5.76
C VAL A 38 -1.21 -11.32 -6.11
N LYS A 39 -2.13 -11.10 -5.16
CA LYS A 39 -3.57 -11.18 -5.39
C LYS A 39 -4.19 -9.81 -5.18
N ILE A 40 -4.80 -9.28 -6.23
CA ILE A 40 -5.53 -8.02 -6.14
C ILE A 40 -6.90 -8.33 -5.57
N ASP A 41 -7.23 -7.77 -4.41
CA ASP A 41 -8.49 -8.07 -3.73
C ASP A 41 -9.62 -7.15 -4.14
N ALA A 42 -9.31 -5.94 -4.58
CA ALA A 42 -10.29 -4.99 -5.09
C ALA A 42 -9.63 -3.96 -6.01
N ILE A 43 -8.55 -3.32 -5.55
CA ILE A 43 -7.87 -2.27 -6.31
C ILE A 43 -6.36 -2.28 -6.07
N ALA A 44 -5.60 -2.05 -7.13
CA ALA A 44 -4.19 -1.68 -7.07
C ALA A 44 -3.96 -0.47 -7.98
N ALA A 45 -4.00 0.73 -7.40
CA ALA A 45 -3.83 1.98 -8.13
C ALA A 45 -2.53 2.69 -7.76
N SER A 46 -1.94 3.41 -8.72
CA SER A 46 -0.76 4.26 -8.50
C SER A 46 0.41 3.47 -7.86
N ALA A 47 0.99 3.92 -6.74
CA ALA A 47 2.10 3.22 -6.08
C ALA A 47 1.81 1.73 -5.76
N ALA A 48 0.55 1.35 -5.58
CA ALA A 48 0.18 -0.05 -5.36
C ALA A 48 0.33 -0.90 -6.63
N SER A 49 0.07 -0.35 -7.83
CA SER A 49 0.31 -1.10 -9.06
C SER A 49 1.80 -1.34 -9.29
N LEU A 50 2.70 -0.43 -8.89
CA LEU A 50 4.14 -0.71 -8.84
C LEU A 50 4.47 -1.92 -7.96
N ILE A 51 3.89 -2.01 -6.76
CA ILE A 51 4.09 -3.16 -5.86
C ILE A 51 3.62 -4.45 -6.53
N ALA A 52 2.46 -4.42 -7.20
CA ALA A 52 1.92 -5.58 -7.89
C ALA A 52 2.89 -6.11 -8.96
N MET A 53 3.61 -5.23 -9.66
CA MET A 53 4.59 -5.63 -10.68
C MET A 53 5.78 -6.43 -10.12
N ALA A 54 5.92 -6.58 -8.79
CA ALA A 54 6.95 -7.44 -8.21
C ALA A 54 6.57 -8.94 -8.23
N GLY A 55 5.30 -9.29 -8.40
CA GLY A 55 4.82 -10.67 -8.33
C GLY A 55 5.33 -11.55 -9.47
N ASP A 56 5.78 -12.76 -9.16
CA ASP A 56 5.99 -13.78 -10.20
C ASP A 56 4.66 -14.17 -10.83
N GLU A 57 3.59 -14.17 -10.02
CA GLU A 57 2.21 -14.26 -10.46
C GLU A 57 1.40 -13.10 -9.89
N ILE A 58 0.47 -12.60 -10.71
CA ILE A 58 -0.42 -11.49 -10.40
C ILE A 58 -1.84 -11.92 -10.79
N GLU A 59 -2.64 -12.27 -9.79
CA GLU A 59 -4.02 -12.69 -9.95
C GLU A 59 -4.96 -11.49 -9.76
N MET A 60 -5.81 -11.26 -10.77
CA MET A 60 -6.89 -10.27 -10.72
C MET A 60 -8.26 -10.97 -10.83
N PRO A 61 -8.96 -11.21 -9.71
CA PRO A 61 -10.33 -11.72 -9.75
C PRO A 61 -11.28 -10.74 -10.44
N LEU A 62 -12.42 -11.25 -10.94
CA LEU A 62 -13.50 -10.41 -11.46
C LEU A 62 -13.95 -9.38 -10.42
N GLY A 63 -14.21 -8.15 -10.88
CA GLY A 63 -14.62 -7.03 -10.02
C GLY A 63 -13.48 -6.20 -9.43
N THR A 64 -12.22 -6.52 -9.77
CA THR A 64 -11.05 -5.73 -9.37
C THR A 64 -10.63 -4.69 -10.42
N LEU A 65 -9.82 -3.72 -10.01
CA LEU A 65 -9.25 -2.69 -10.88
C LEU A 65 -7.74 -2.53 -10.65
N LEU A 66 -7.00 -2.28 -11.73
CA LEU A 66 -5.61 -1.85 -11.68
C LEU A 66 -5.49 -0.48 -12.35
N MET A 67 -4.69 0.43 -11.80
CA MET A 67 -4.45 1.73 -12.41
C MET A 67 -2.98 2.11 -12.41
N ILE A 68 -2.52 2.65 -13.54
CA ILE A 68 -1.22 3.31 -13.68
C ILE A 68 -1.40 4.77 -14.10
N HIS A 69 -0.54 5.64 -13.59
CA HIS A 69 -0.52 7.05 -13.94
C HIS A 69 0.87 7.66 -13.71
N GLU A 70 1.10 8.87 -14.21
CA GLU A 70 2.34 9.59 -13.91
C GLU A 70 2.42 9.99 -12.42
N PRO A 71 3.60 9.92 -11.78
CA PRO A 71 3.79 10.45 -10.45
C PRO A 71 3.45 11.95 -10.42
N SER A 72 2.76 12.37 -9.36
CA SER A 72 2.38 13.76 -9.16
C SER A 72 2.92 14.30 -7.84
N GLY A 73 3.07 15.62 -7.77
CA GLY A 73 3.57 16.31 -6.59
C GLY A 73 3.15 17.77 -6.59
N MET A 74 3.29 18.41 -5.44
CA MET A 74 3.00 19.84 -5.26
C MET A 74 4.30 20.58 -4.93
N THR A 75 4.43 21.81 -5.40
CA THR A 75 5.57 22.69 -5.10
C THR A 75 5.04 24.09 -4.88
N LEU A 76 5.67 24.82 -3.95
CA LEU A 76 5.39 26.22 -3.67
C LEU A 76 6.71 26.98 -3.74
N GLY A 77 6.83 27.94 -4.64
CA GLY A 77 8.06 28.72 -4.78
C GLY A 77 8.13 29.48 -6.11
N PRO A 78 9.29 30.07 -6.43
CA PRO A 78 9.57 30.70 -7.71
C PRO A 78 9.50 29.71 -8.89
N ALA A 79 9.45 30.24 -10.11
CA ALA A 79 9.35 29.45 -11.34
C ALA A 79 10.42 28.35 -11.48
N ASP A 80 11.65 28.60 -11.00
CA ASP A 80 12.73 27.62 -11.07
C ASP A 80 12.53 26.42 -10.16
N ASP A 81 11.86 26.57 -9.01
CA ASP A 81 11.52 25.45 -8.14
C ASP A 81 10.46 24.57 -8.80
N HIS A 82 9.46 25.16 -9.45
CA HIS A 82 8.48 24.40 -10.22
C HIS A 82 9.12 23.62 -11.38
N ARG A 83 10.06 24.23 -12.11
CA ARG A 83 10.80 23.54 -13.18
C ARG A 83 11.67 22.40 -12.63
N ARG A 84 12.31 22.60 -11.47
CA ARG A 84 13.09 21.56 -10.81
C ARG A 84 12.21 20.39 -10.41
N THR A 85 11.06 20.63 -9.78
CA THR A 85 10.12 19.56 -9.42
C THR A 85 9.60 18.83 -10.64
N ALA A 86 9.25 19.54 -11.73
CA ALA A 86 8.83 18.90 -12.98
C ALA A 86 9.91 17.94 -13.50
N GLY A 87 11.19 18.34 -13.51
CA GLY A 87 12.29 17.45 -13.90
C GLY A 87 12.46 16.22 -13.01
N VAL A 88 12.20 16.33 -11.70
CA VAL A 88 12.19 15.17 -10.78
C VAL A 88 11.03 14.23 -11.11
N LEU A 89 9.83 14.77 -11.34
CA LEU A 89 8.67 13.97 -11.73
C LEU A 89 8.89 13.26 -13.06
N ASP A 90 9.47 13.95 -14.06
CA ASP A 90 9.84 13.34 -15.35
C ASP A 90 10.83 12.17 -15.18
N THR A 91 11.81 12.34 -14.29
CA THR A 91 12.78 11.28 -13.95
C THR A 91 12.07 10.08 -13.32
N MET A 92 11.18 10.32 -12.35
CA MET A 92 10.39 9.27 -11.71
C MET A 92 9.47 8.57 -12.72
N THR A 93 8.83 9.32 -13.63
CA THR A 93 8.03 8.75 -14.71
C THR A 93 8.85 7.78 -15.56
N GLY A 94 10.06 8.17 -15.96
CA GLY A 94 10.95 7.29 -16.74
C GLY A 94 11.28 6.00 -15.99
N VAL A 95 11.70 6.11 -14.72
CA VAL A 95 12.06 4.95 -13.89
C VAL A 95 10.86 4.00 -13.68
N PHE A 96 9.68 4.54 -13.40
CA PHE A 96 8.48 3.71 -13.17
C PHE A 96 7.92 3.13 -14.46
N ALA A 97 8.03 3.85 -15.59
CA ALA A 97 7.68 3.31 -16.89
C ALA A 97 8.51 2.06 -17.23
N GLN A 98 9.80 2.04 -16.88
CA GLN A 98 10.63 0.85 -17.07
C GLN A 98 10.08 -0.36 -16.32
N VAL A 99 9.66 -0.19 -15.07
CA VAL A 99 9.10 -1.30 -14.27
C VAL A 99 7.87 -1.91 -14.94
N TYR A 100 6.97 -1.07 -15.47
CA TYR A 100 5.79 -1.55 -16.19
C TYR A 100 6.15 -2.14 -17.56
N ALA A 101 7.10 -1.55 -18.29
CA ALA A 101 7.56 -2.06 -19.58
C ALA A 101 8.18 -3.45 -19.42
N ASP A 102 9.03 -3.64 -18.42
CA ASP A 102 9.67 -4.92 -18.09
C ASP A 102 8.63 -5.99 -17.74
N ARG A 103 7.55 -5.61 -17.03
CA ARG A 103 6.47 -6.53 -16.68
C ARG A 103 5.64 -6.92 -17.90
N THR A 104 5.22 -5.93 -18.67
CA THR A 104 4.18 -6.09 -19.69
C THR A 104 4.72 -6.55 -21.03
N GLY A 105 5.99 -6.30 -21.31
CA GLY A 105 6.60 -6.46 -22.63
C GLY A 105 6.23 -5.36 -23.64
N LEU A 106 5.43 -4.36 -23.22
CA LEU A 106 5.12 -3.19 -24.02
C LEU A 106 6.33 -2.24 -24.08
N SER A 107 6.40 -1.41 -25.12
CA SER A 107 7.46 -0.41 -25.19
C SER A 107 7.29 0.65 -24.09
N GLU A 108 8.40 1.21 -23.61
CA GLU A 108 8.36 2.33 -22.65
C GLU A 108 7.50 3.50 -23.18
N LYS A 109 7.48 3.72 -24.50
CA LYS A 109 6.64 4.76 -25.11
C LYS A 109 5.15 4.49 -24.91
N GLU A 110 4.71 3.25 -25.12
CA GLU A 110 3.31 2.85 -24.89
C GLU A 110 2.94 2.97 -23.43
N ILE A 111 3.81 2.49 -22.53
CA ILE A 111 3.61 2.61 -21.08
C ILE A 111 3.52 4.07 -20.64
N ARG A 112 4.44 4.93 -21.10
CA ARG A 112 4.41 6.37 -20.77
C ARG A 112 3.11 7.01 -21.26
N GLN A 113 2.60 6.59 -22.42
CA GLN A 113 1.32 7.08 -22.90
C GLN A 113 0.17 6.62 -21.99
N MET A 114 0.14 5.34 -21.60
CA MET A 114 -0.87 4.82 -20.65
C MET A 114 -0.80 5.50 -19.29
N MET A 115 0.40 5.78 -18.77
CA MET A 115 0.61 6.52 -17.52
C MET A 115 0.10 7.96 -17.64
N LYS A 116 0.45 8.66 -18.72
CA LYS A 116 -0.07 10.01 -18.98
C LYS A 116 -1.59 10.03 -19.09
N ASP A 117 -2.15 8.95 -19.64
CA ASP A 117 -3.59 8.79 -19.80
C ASP A 117 -4.32 8.37 -18.51
N GLU A 118 -3.64 8.19 -17.37
CA GLU A 118 -4.25 7.69 -16.13
C GLU A 118 -5.15 6.47 -16.42
N THR A 119 -4.53 5.38 -16.86
CA THR A 119 -5.24 4.22 -17.39
C THR A 119 -5.75 3.34 -16.27
N TRP A 120 -7.07 3.10 -16.27
CA TRP A 120 -7.77 2.19 -15.37
C TRP A 120 -8.16 0.93 -16.13
N MET A 121 -7.68 -0.23 -15.68
CA MET A 121 -7.86 -1.51 -16.35
C MET A 121 -8.71 -2.47 -15.52
N ALA A 122 -9.67 -3.12 -16.20
CA ALA A 122 -10.36 -4.29 -15.68
C ALA A 122 -9.44 -5.53 -15.78
N PRO A 123 -9.77 -6.65 -15.10
CA PRO A 123 -8.89 -7.83 -15.04
C PRO A 123 -8.49 -8.39 -16.41
N GLN A 124 -9.44 -8.46 -17.36
CA GLN A 124 -9.17 -8.97 -18.70
C GLN A 124 -8.24 -8.05 -19.49
N GLU A 125 -8.38 -6.74 -19.32
CA GLU A 125 -7.54 -5.75 -19.98
C GLU A 125 -6.14 -5.74 -19.39
N ALA A 126 -6.02 -5.83 -18.05
CA ALA A 126 -4.74 -5.97 -17.38
C ALA A 126 -4.01 -7.25 -17.80
N LEU A 127 -4.73 -8.37 -17.96
CA LEU A 127 -4.17 -9.61 -18.50
C LEU A 127 -3.71 -9.43 -19.96
N ALA A 128 -4.55 -8.84 -20.82
CA ALA A 128 -4.23 -8.64 -22.23
C ALA A 128 -3.02 -7.73 -22.44
N ASN A 129 -2.85 -6.72 -21.59
CA ASN A 129 -1.73 -5.79 -21.61
C ASN A 129 -0.52 -6.26 -20.77
N GLY A 130 -0.54 -7.49 -20.21
CA GLY A 130 0.59 -8.08 -19.48
C GLY A 130 0.82 -7.56 -18.05
N PHE A 131 -0.10 -6.79 -17.48
CA PHE A 131 -0.05 -6.33 -16.08
C PHE A 131 -0.48 -7.42 -15.09
N ALA A 132 -1.27 -8.39 -15.52
CA ALA A 132 -1.71 -9.53 -14.75
C ALA A 132 -1.30 -10.85 -15.42
N THR A 133 -1.15 -11.92 -14.63
CA THR A 133 -0.85 -13.26 -15.15
C THR A 133 -2.08 -14.15 -15.25
N SER A 134 -3.12 -13.86 -14.46
CA SER A 134 -4.37 -14.63 -14.48
C SER A 134 -5.57 -13.81 -14.00
N VAL A 135 -6.74 -14.24 -14.45
CA VAL A 135 -8.05 -13.74 -13.99
C VAL A 135 -8.82 -14.90 -13.38
N SER A 136 -9.43 -14.68 -12.21
CA SER A 136 -10.25 -15.70 -11.54
C SER A 136 -11.71 -15.25 -11.39
N GLU A 137 -12.64 -16.20 -11.54
CA GLU A 137 -14.09 -15.92 -11.46
C GLU A 137 -14.61 -15.81 -10.02
N HIS A 138 -13.81 -16.21 -9.03
CA HIS A 138 -14.21 -16.15 -7.63
C HIS A 138 -14.21 -14.70 -7.16
N ALA A 139 -15.40 -14.16 -6.87
CA ALA A 139 -15.53 -12.86 -6.24
C ALA A 139 -14.65 -12.82 -4.97
N PRO A 140 -13.83 -11.78 -4.75
CA PRO A 140 -12.96 -11.75 -3.59
C PRO A 140 -13.83 -11.75 -2.33
N THR A 141 -13.47 -12.60 -1.37
CA THR A 141 -14.24 -12.92 -0.15
C THR A 141 -14.62 -11.70 0.73
N ALA A 142 -14.09 -10.51 0.42
CA ALA A 142 -14.43 -9.22 1.03
C ALA A 142 -14.08 -8.03 0.11
N SER A 143 -14.41 -8.08 -1.18
CA SER A 143 -13.97 -7.05 -2.16
C SER A 143 -14.76 -5.74 -2.05
N MET A 144 -14.27 -4.83 -1.22
CA MET A 144 -14.54 -3.40 -1.42
C MET A 144 -13.20 -2.72 -1.66
N ALA A 145 -13.15 -1.87 -2.69
CA ALA A 145 -12.03 -0.96 -2.87
C ALA A 145 -11.79 -0.21 -1.55
N ASP A 146 -10.53 0.07 -1.21
CA ASP A 146 -10.19 0.80 0.01
C ASP A 146 -11.01 2.10 0.12
N ALA A 147 -12.06 2.05 0.93
CA ALA A 147 -13.02 3.13 1.10
C ALA A 147 -12.47 4.27 1.98
N THR A 148 -11.23 4.16 2.47
CA THR A 148 -10.52 5.24 3.15
C THR A 148 -9.81 6.16 2.16
N PHE A 149 -9.50 5.68 0.96
CA PHE A 149 -8.78 6.45 -0.05
C PHE A 149 -9.71 7.43 -0.79
N ASP A 150 -9.25 8.67 -0.99
CA ASP A 150 -10.00 9.68 -1.75
C ASP A 150 -9.71 9.58 -3.26
N TYR A 151 -10.47 8.73 -3.95
CA TYR A 151 -10.34 8.55 -5.40
C TYR A 151 -10.69 9.78 -6.24
N ARG A 152 -11.22 10.85 -5.65
CA ARG A 152 -11.42 12.13 -6.37
C ARG A 152 -10.11 12.85 -6.65
N SER A 153 -9.02 12.44 -5.98
CA SER A 153 -7.67 12.92 -6.28
C SER A 153 -7.16 12.48 -7.66
N TYR A 154 -7.77 11.44 -8.25
CA TYR A 154 -7.47 10.96 -9.59
C TYR A 154 -8.45 11.55 -10.60
N ALA A 155 -7.92 12.12 -11.69
CA ALA A 155 -8.69 12.88 -12.66
C ALA A 155 -9.68 11.98 -13.40
N LYS A 156 -9.23 10.79 -13.81
CA LYS A 156 -9.99 9.82 -14.61
C LYS A 156 -10.52 8.63 -13.81
N ALA A 157 -10.46 8.67 -12.48
CA ALA A 157 -11.08 7.62 -11.66
C ALA A 157 -12.56 7.40 -12.02
N PRO A 158 -13.02 6.14 -12.11
CA PRO A 158 -14.42 5.79 -12.34
C PRO A 158 -15.37 6.47 -11.34
N ASP A 159 -16.53 6.93 -11.82
CA ASP A 159 -17.51 7.67 -11.01
C ASP A 159 -17.99 6.90 -9.78
N ARG A 160 -18.04 5.57 -9.87
CA ARG A 160 -18.38 4.72 -8.72
C ARG A 160 -17.35 4.85 -7.59
N LEU A 161 -16.06 4.91 -7.90
CA LEU A 161 -15.00 5.12 -6.90
C LEU A 161 -15.03 6.53 -6.33
N LYS A 162 -15.23 7.55 -7.19
CA LYS A 162 -15.39 8.94 -6.76
C LYS A 162 -16.59 9.11 -5.80
N ARG A 163 -17.69 8.40 -6.05
CA ARG A 163 -18.89 8.41 -5.20
C ARG A 163 -18.65 7.71 -3.86
N LEU A 164 -17.97 6.56 -3.82
CA LEU A 164 -17.59 5.89 -2.57
C LEU A 164 -16.80 6.82 -1.64
N ALA A 165 -15.87 7.61 -2.18
CA ALA A 165 -15.14 8.61 -1.40
C ALA A 165 -16.04 9.78 -0.91
N GLY A 166 -17.03 10.18 -1.71
CA GLY A 166 -18.00 11.22 -1.39
C GLY A 166 -19.00 10.83 -0.29
N GLU A 167 -19.53 9.61 -0.35
CA GLU A 167 -20.51 9.07 0.60
C GLU A 167 -19.93 9.00 2.03
N ARG A 168 -18.63 8.71 2.18
CA ARG A 168 -17.97 8.74 3.50
C ARG A 168 -17.84 10.15 4.07
N LYS A 169 -17.50 11.15 3.25
CA LYS A 169 -17.46 12.56 3.68
C LYS A 169 -18.85 13.06 4.09
N ALA A 170 -19.90 12.60 3.40
CA ALA A 170 -21.29 12.91 3.71
C ALA A 170 -21.83 12.18 4.96
N MET A 171 -21.36 10.95 5.23
CA MET A 171 -21.76 10.19 6.41
C MET A 171 -21.22 10.74 7.73
N GLY A 172 -20.33 11.76 7.71
CA GLY A 172 -19.90 12.48 8.91
C GLY A 172 -19.40 11.58 10.04
N LEU A 173 -18.98 10.35 9.73
CA LEU A 173 -18.59 9.37 10.74
C LEU A 173 -17.34 9.93 11.42
N PRO A 174 -17.40 10.26 12.73
CA PRO A 174 -16.18 10.52 13.46
C PRO A 174 -15.32 9.25 13.39
N MET A 175 -14.03 9.40 13.63
CA MET A 175 -13.07 8.31 13.89
C MET A 175 -13.45 7.45 15.13
N VAL A 176 -14.74 7.20 15.40
CA VAL A 176 -15.27 6.60 16.61
C VAL A 176 -16.50 5.74 16.27
N ALA A 177 -16.32 4.72 15.43
CA ALA A 177 -17.22 3.54 15.36
C ALA A 177 -16.60 2.37 14.57
N VAL A 178 -15.28 2.21 14.65
CA VAL A 178 -14.63 0.93 14.30
C VAL A 178 -13.77 0.51 15.49
N ALA A 179 -14.29 0.68 16.70
CA ALA A 179 -13.68 0.17 17.92
C ALA A 179 -14.21 -1.26 18.16
N ALA A 180 -13.80 -2.21 17.31
CA ALA A 180 -13.92 -3.66 17.53
C ALA A 180 -13.27 -4.52 16.42
N ALA A 181 -12.78 -3.92 15.32
CA ALA A 181 -11.97 -4.62 14.33
C ALA A 181 -10.56 -4.01 14.32
N PRO A 182 -9.49 -4.81 14.31
CA PRO A 182 -8.12 -4.30 14.37
C PRO A 182 -7.85 -3.43 13.15
N HIS A 183 -7.65 -2.13 13.37
CA HIS A 183 -7.21 -1.17 12.36
C HIS A 183 -5.73 -1.38 12.06
N ILE A 184 -5.41 -1.61 10.79
CA ILE A 184 -4.07 -1.37 10.25
C ILE A 184 -4.27 -0.56 8.96
N PHE A 185 -3.42 0.44 8.79
CA PHE A 185 -3.22 1.21 7.55
C PHE A 185 -3.25 0.30 6.31
N GLY A 186 -3.75 0.82 5.17
CA GLY A 186 -3.84 0.16 3.86
C GLY A 186 -3.10 -1.17 3.77
N PHE A 187 -3.84 -2.26 3.96
CA PHE A 187 -3.24 -3.57 4.18
C PHE A 187 -2.53 -4.05 2.91
N VAL A 188 -1.20 -4.16 3.00
CA VAL A 188 -0.44 -5.16 2.25
C VAL A 188 -0.32 -6.36 3.18
N GLU A 189 -1.21 -7.35 3.03
CA GLU A 189 -1.13 -8.56 3.85
C GLU A 189 -0.16 -9.55 3.19
N VAL A 190 0.97 -9.79 3.86
CA VAL A 190 2.00 -10.74 3.44
C VAL A 190 1.78 -12.06 4.18
N ARG A 191 1.25 -13.09 3.50
CA ARG A 191 1.04 -14.44 4.06
C ARG A 191 2.12 -15.41 3.55
N PHE A 192 2.72 -16.17 4.47
CA PHE A 192 3.68 -17.25 4.16
C PHE A 192 2.97 -18.58 3.97
N ARG A 193 3.39 -19.38 2.98
CA ARG A 193 2.69 -20.59 2.56
C ARG A 193 2.91 -21.83 3.46
N SER A 194 3.86 -21.81 4.40
CA SER A 194 4.08 -22.95 5.31
C SER A 194 3.46 -22.72 6.69
N GLU A 195 2.36 -23.43 6.96
CA GLU A 195 1.52 -23.31 8.17
C GLU A 195 2.25 -23.56 9.50
N LYS A 196 3.45 -24.17 9.51
CA LYS A 196 4.10 -24.62 10.76
C LYS A 196 4.92 -23.58 11.53
N ARG A 197 5.11 -22.35 11.04
CA ARG A 197 5.85 -21.28 11.77
C ARG A 197 5.06 -19.99 12.00
N ALA A 198 3.94 -19.81 11.32
CA ALA A 198 3.12 -18.59 11.44
C ALA A 198 2.46 -18.46 12.81
N GLU A 199 2.03 -19.57 13.44
CA GLU A 199 1.40 -19.57 14.77
C GLU A 199 2.37 -19.33 15.93
N GLU A 200 3.66 -19.56 15.73
CA GLU A 200 4.68 -19.39 16.77
C GLU A 200 5.20 -17.94 16.79
N VAL A 201 5.28 -17.29 15.63
CA VAL A 201 5.70 -15.89 15.47
C VAL A 201 4.55 -14.91 15.71
N ALA A 202 3.32 -15.23 15.28
CA ALA A 202 2.15 -14.37 15.52
C ALA A 202 1.81 -14.23 17.01
N ARG A 203 2.15 -15.23 17.83
CA ARG A 203 2.03 -15.15 19.30
C ARG A 203 3.06 -14.25 19.97
N HIS A 204 4.16 -13.91 19.29
CA HIS A 204 5.23 -13.08 19.86
C HIS A 204 5.17 -11.60 19.48
N VAL A 205 4.38 -11.21 18.47
CA VAL A 205 4.32 -9.82 17.96
C VAL A 205 3.06 -9.07 18.40
N VAL A 206 2.09 -9.74 19.01
CA VAL A 206 0.90 -9.09 19.58
C VAL A 206 0.70 -9.57 21.01
N ASP A 207 1.62 -9.19 21.90
CA ASP A 207 1.31 -9.25 23.32
C ASP A 207 0.32 -8.11 23.63
N GLN A 208 -0.86 -8.49 24.14
CA GLN A 208 -1.97 -7.59 24.51
C GLN A 208 -1.54 -6.48 25.50
N LYS A 209 -0.36 -6.61 26.12
CA LYS A 209 0.26 -5.61 27.00
C LYS A 209 0.69 -4.32 26.29
N VAL A 210 1.16 -4.37 25.04
CA VAL A 210 1.63 -3.14 24.33
C VAL A 210 0.44 -2.24 23.98
N THR A 211 -0.66 -2.83 23.53
CA THR A 211 -1.92 -2.11 23.27
C THR A 211 -2.54 -1.54 24.55
N ALA A 212 -2.41 -2.26 25.68
CA ALA A 212 -2.87 -1.77 26.97
C ALA A 212 -2.05 -0.56 27.47
N LEU A 213 -0.72 -0.62 27.34
CA LEU A 213 0.18 0.48 27.71
C LEU A 213 -0.03 1.73 26.85
N PHE A 214 -0.27 1.55 25.54
CA PHE A 214 -0.59 2.66 24.64
C PHE A 214 -1.91 3.33 25.02
N ASN A 215 -2.94 2.54 25.35
CA ASN A 215 -4.24 3.06 25.75
C ASN A 215 -4.21 3.73 27.15
N GLU A 216 -3.35 3.27 28.06
CA GLU A 216 -3.13 3.89 29.36
C GLU A 216 -2.41 5.24 29.24
N ALA A 217 -1.37 5.32 28.40
CA ALA A 217 -0.66 6.56 28.09
C ALA A 217 -1.55 7.63 27.42
N MET A 218 -2.54 7.19 26.64
CA MET A 218 -3.50 8.09 25.99
C MET A 218 -4.61 8.59 26.94
N LYS A 219 -4.98 7.82 27.98
CA LYS A 219 -5.96 8.25 29.01
C LYS A 219 -5.43 9.34 29.93
N THR A 220 -4.12 9.44 30.13
CA THR A 220 -3.50 10.48 30.98
C THR A 220 -3.46 11.88 30.34
N ARG A 221 -3.82 12.04 29.06
CA ARG A 221 -3.99 13.35 28.42
C ARG A 221 -5.45 13.76 28.43
N GLY A 222 -5.88 14.38 29.53
CA GLY A 222 -7.17 15.04 29.62
C GLY A 222 -7.34 16.19 28.62
N ASP A 223 -8.55 16.26 28.07
CA ASP A 223 -9.23 17.30 27.31
C ASP A 223 -8.48 18.59 26.95
N GLY A 224 -8.41 18.85 25.63
CA GLY A 224 -8.43 20.20 25.08
C GLY A 224 -7.08 20.86 24.80
N MET A 225 -6.37 20.43 23.76
CA MET A 225 -5.52 21.32 22.94
C MET A 225 -5.08 20.64 21.64
N ALA A 226 -5.10 21.38 20.53
CA ALA A 226 -4.74 20.92 19.19
C ALA A 226 -3.26 20.48 19.10
N PRO A 227 -2.90 19.54 18.19
CA PRO A 227 -1.57 18.95 18.18
C PRO A 227 -0.56 19.88 17.50
N GLN A 228 0.40 20.40 18.27
CA GLN A 228 1.70 20.79 17.71
C GLN A 228 2.57 19.55 17.55
N LEU A 229 3.14 19.40 16.34
CA LEU A 229 4.15 18.39 16.02
C LEU A 229 5.35 18.52 16.97
N GLY A 230 5.68 17.42 17.63
CA GLY A 230 6.85 17.28 18.49
C GLY A 230 6.73 16.02 19.33
N MET A 231 6.83 14.84 18.71
CA MET A 231 7.10 13.62 19.48
C MET A 231 8.52 13.73 20.01
N THR A 232 8.66 13.88 21.32
CA THR A 232 9.96 13.99 21.98
C THR A 232 10.63 12.62 22.06
N GLU A 233 11.94 12.59 21.78
CA GLU A 233 12.86 11.44 21.80
C GLU A 233 12.72 10.54 23.05
N ALA A 234 12.15 11.06 24.13
CA ALA A 234 11.88 10.33 25.36
C ALA A 234 10.87 9.17 25.20
N VAL A 235 9.85 9.32 24.35
CA VAL A 235 8.84 8.26 24.12
C VAL A 235 9.43 7.12 23.29
N GLU A 236 10.26 7.47 22.31
CA GLU A 236 10.94 6.51 21.44
C GLU A 236 12.01 5.73 22.23
N ALA A 237 12.75 6.42 23.11
CA ALA A 237 13.74 5.80 23.98
C ALA A 237 13.13 4.83 25.00
N ASP A 238 11.96 5.14 25.58
CA ASP A 238 11.32 4.26 26.56
C ASP A 238 10.73 3.00 25.92
N VAL A 239 10.20 3.12 24.69
CA VAL A 239 9.71 1.98 23.89
C VAL A 239 10.87 1.08 23.45
N LEU A 240 11.99 1.67 22.99
CA LEU A 240 13.18 0.93 22.57
C LEU A 240 13.89 0.25 23.75
N SER A 241 13.93 0.90 24.93
CA SER A 241 14.51 0.31 26.15
C SER A 241 13.75 -0.93 26.60
N LYS A 242 12.42 -0.86 26.63
CA LYS A 242 11.55 -1.99 27.02
C LYS A 242 11.56 -3.13 25.99
N ALA A 243 11.64 -2.80 24.70
CA ALA A 243 11.79 -3.82 23.65
C ALA A 243 13.11 -4.61 23.79
N ASN A 244 14.19 -3.94 24.22
CA ASN A 244 15.50 -4.58 24.44
C ASN A 244 15.57 -5.42 25.72
N GLU A 245 14.82 -5.10 26.77
CA GLU A 245 14.68 -5.97 27.95
C GLU A 245 13.95 -7.27 27.59
N ILE A 246 12.85 -7.19 26.84
CA ILE A 246 12.08 -8.36 26.40
C ILE A 246 12.91 -9.28 25.49
N GLY A 247 13.80 -8.72 24.67
CA GLY A 247 14.71 -9.48 23.81
C GLY A 247 15.81 -10.25 24.55
N LYS A 248 16.11 -9.92 25.82
CA LYS A 248 17.12 -10.64 26.63
C LYS A 248 16.59 -11.92 27.26
N ASP A 249 15.29 -12.00 27.50
CA ASP A 249 14.63 -13.17 28.10
C ASP A 249 14.29 -14.28 27.07
N LEU A 250 14.64 -14.06 25.80
CA LEU A 250 14.39 -14.97 24.68
C LEU A 250 15.67 -15.69 24.16
N LYS A 251 16.72 -15.77 24.99
CA LYS A 251 17.93 -16.56 24.73
C LYS A 251 18.00 -17.84 25.56
#